data_AF-A0A3P9BUV1-F1
#
_entry.id   AF-A0A3P9BUV1-F1
#
_cell.length_a   1.000
_cell.length_b   1.000
_cell.length_c   1.000
_cell.angle_alpha   90.00
_cell.angle_beta   90.00
_cell.angle_gamma   90.00
#
_symmetry.space_group_name_H-M   'P 1'
#
loop_
_entity.id
_entity.type
_entity.pdbx_description
1 polymer ?
#
loop_
_entity_poly.entity_id
_entity_poly.type
_entity_poly.pdbx_seq_one_letter_code
_entity_poly.pdbx_strand_id
1 'polypeptide(L)'
;MATERSFPDSFIDEDPQKALQELNEALQGDSDNAEWFCQRAYAHILLKNYSCAADDAKKAQQLKPSLSLAFMRTGIAEYHLNNYESAHAAFTQGHQLDDSDKTFEVWIKRCEEMMENKTQNNNVNTTPAAPPVKHDWYQTESQVIVTVMVKNVPKDGVHVSFMEKEMSATIQLPSGDNYNLNLHLLHPVVPQQSSFKILTTKVSLNFS
;
A
#
# COMPACT_ATOMS: atom_id res chain seq x y z
N MET A 1 42.19 11.10 20.55
CA MET A 1 41.47 10.73 19.32
C MET A 1 40.09 10.29 19.75
N ALA A 2 39.06 11.13 19.55
CA ALA A 2 37.70 10.69 19.76
C ALA A 2 37.42 9.61 18.72
N THR A 3 37.09 8.40 19.17
CA THR A 3 36.59 7.34 18.28
C THR A 3 35.39 7.90 17.54
N GLU A 4 35.46 8.02 16.22
CA GLU A 4 34.32 8.39 15.39
C GLU A 4 33.19 7.40 15.68
N ARG A 5 32.08 7.90 16.24
CA ARG A 5 30.94 7.06 16.59
C ARG A 5 30.31 6.57 15.28
N SER A 6 30.34 5.26 15.06
CA SER A 6 29.82 4.61 13.87
C SER A 6 28.72 3.63 14.24
N PHE A 7 27.70 3.52 13.39
CA PHE A 7 26.52 2.71 13.58
C PHE A 7 26.37 1.76 12.38
N PRO A 8 27.09 0.62 12.37
CA PRO A 8 27.01 -0.34 11.28
C PRO A 8 25.64 -1.03 11.27
N ASP A 9 25.22 -1.48 10.09
CA ASP A 9 23.94 -2.19 9.91
C ASP A 9 23.80 -3.37 10.90
N SER A 10 24.88 -4.12 11.17
CA SER A 10 24.84 -5.25 12.12
C SER A 10 24.46 -4.86 13.55
N PHE A 11 24.82 -3.65 13.98
CA PHE A 11 24.44 -3.14 15.30
C PHE A 11 22.93 -2.81 15.35
N ILE A 12 22.40 -2.29 14.24
CA ILE A 12 20.99 -1.94 14.10
C ILE A 12 20.13 -3.20 13.96
N ASP A 13 20.64 -4.22 13.27
CA ASP A 13 20.00 -5.52 13.12
C ASP A 13 19.86 -6.27 14.45
N GLU A 14 20.85 -6.14 15.34
CA GLU A 14 20.87 -6.79 16.66
C GLU A 14 19.85 -6.17 17.63
N ASP A 15 19.85 -4.84 17.74
CA ASP A 15 18.91 -4.11 18.60
C ASP A 15 18.56 -2.75 18.00
N PRO A 16 17.50 -2.69 17.17
CA PRO A 16 17.12 -1.44 16.50
C PRO A 16 16.62 -0.38 17.48
N GLN A 17 16.09 -0.77 18.64
CA GLN A 17 15.59 0.17 19.64
C GLN A 17 16.77 0.87 20.35
N LYS A 18 17.78 0.10 20.75
CA LYS A 18 19.02 0.65 21.31
C LYS A 18 19.75 1.50 20.28
N ALA A 19 19.85 1.04 19.04
CA ALA A 19 20.49 1.81 17.99
C ALA A 19 19.83 3.17 17.76
N LEU A 20 18.50 3.21 17.76
CA LEU A 20 17.73 4.45 17.66
C LEU A 20 18.00 5.41 18.82
N GLN A 21 18.13 4.91 20.06
CA GLN A 21 18.51 5.73 21.20
C GLN A 21 19.90 6.34 21.01
N GLU A 22 20.89 5.52 20.66
CA GLU A 22 22.26 6.00 20.49
C GLU A 22 22.42 6.96 19.31
N LEU A 23 21.70 6.74 18.21
CA LEU A 23 21.64 7.64 17.06
C LEU A 23 20.99 8.97 17.43
N ASN A 24 19.95 8.97 18.27
CA ASN A 24 19.34 10.20 18.78
C ASN A 24 20.33 11.02 19.62
N GLU A 25 21.07 10.38 20.52
CA GLU A 25 22.10 11.04 21.31
C GLU A 25 23.23 11.59 20.43
N ALA A 26 23.66 10.82 19.43
CA ALA A 26 24.70 11.25 18.49
C ALA A 26 24.26 12.49 17.70
N LEU A 27 23.04 12.48 17.16
CA LEU A 27 22.47 13.60 16.39
C LEU A 27 22.18 14.85 17.23
N GLN A 28 22.19 14.78 18.57
CA GLN A 28 22.18 15.99 19.42
C GLN A 28 23.53 16.73 19.37
N GLY A 29 24.64 16.01 19.17
CA GLY A 29 25.99 16.59 19.08
C GLY A 29 26.38 17.03 17.68
N ASP A 30 25.98 16.27 16.65
CA ASP A 30 26.18 16.60 15.24
C ASP A 30 24.85 16.47 14.49
N SER A 31 24.15 17.60 14.35
CA SER A 31 22.77 17.65 13.88
C SER A 31 22.59 17.49 12.37
N ASP A 32 23.67 17.48 11.59
CA ASP A 32 23.62 17.45 10.13
C ASP A 32 24.42 16.26 9.53
N ASN A 33 24.55 15.18 10.31
CA ASN A 33 25.22 13.96 9.84
C ASN A 33 24.28 13.08 8.98
N ALA A 34 24.43 13.15 7.66
CA ALA A 34 23.60 12.42 6.71
C ALA A 34 23.60 10.89 6.92
N GLU A 35 24.73 10.31 7.30
CA GLU A 35 24.86 8.86 7.49
C GLU A 35 24.11 8.41 8.74
N TRP A 36 24.15 9.19 9.82
CA TRP A 36 23.39 8.89 11.02
C TRP A 36 21.87 9.03 10.81
N PHE A 37 21.41 10.03 10.04
CA PHE A 37 20.00 10.07 9.63
C PHE A 37 19.61 8.85 8.79
N CYS A 38 20.47 8.42 7.86
CA CYS A 38 20.23 7.22 7.05
C CYS A 38 20.14 5.94 7.91
N GLN A 39 21.03 5.80 8.91
CA GLN A 39 21.01 4.67 9.83
C GLN A 39 19.85 4.72 10.82
N ARG A 40 19.43 5.92 11.26
CA ARG A 40 18.25 6.07 12.10
C ARG A 40 16.97 5.75 11.32
N ALA A 41 16.90 6.13 10.05
CA ALA A 41 15.83 5.68 9.16
C ALA A 41 15.79 4.16 9.04
N TYR A 42 16.95 3.49 8.97
CA TYR A 42 17.00 2.03 8.94
C TYR A 42 16.45 1.40 10.24
N ALA A 43 16.87 1.89 11.39
CA ALA A 43 16.33 1.46 12.69
C ALA A 43 14.80 1.66 12.76
N HIS A 44 14.30 2.82 12.31
CA HIS A 44 12.87 3.08 12.22
C HIS A 44 12.15 2.10 11.28
N ILE A 45 12.74 1.70 10.15
CA ILE A 45 12.17 0.67 9.25
C ILE A 45 12.02 -0.67 9.95
N LEU A 46 13.06 -1.14 10.65
CA LEU A 46 13.02 -2.41 11.38
C LEU A 46 11.95 -2.39 12.50
N LEU A 47 11.74 -1.22 13.10
CA LEU A 47 10.71 -0.97 14.11
C LEU A 47 9.32 -0.65 13.51
N LYS A 48 9.17 -0.68 12.18
CA LYS A 48 7.93 -0.37 11.44
C LYS A 48 7.41 1.06 11.66
N ASN A 49 8.29 1.97 12.07
CA ASN A 49 8.01 3.39 12.23
C ASN A 49 8.23 4.14 10.91
N TYR A 50 7.45 3.78 9.89
CA TYR A 50 7.74 4.17 8.50
C TYR A 50 7.66 5.68 8.24
N SER A 51 6.79 6.42 8.92
CA SER A 51 6.73 7.88 8.79
C SER A 51 8.04 8.54 9.23
N CYS A 52 8.54 8.17 10.42
CA CYS A 52 9.81 8.68 10.93
C CYS A 52 10.99 8.26 10.05
N ALA A 53 10.97 7.02 9.52
CA ALA A 53 11.98 6.56 8.59
C ALA A 53 12.02 7.40 7.30
N ALA A 54 10.86 7.74 6.74
CA ALA A 54 10.78 8.56 5.54
C ALA A 54 11.34 9.97 5.78
N ASP A 55 11.01 10.59 6.92
CA ASP A 55 11.51 11.92 7.29
C ASP A 55 13.03 11.93 7.45
N ASP A 56 13.58 10.96 8.18
CA ASP A 56 15.03 10.82 8.39
C ASP A 56 15.77 10.55 7.09
N ALA A 57 15.28 9.62 6.27
CA ALA A 57 15.90 9.28 5.00
C ALA A 57 15.87 10.46 4.01
N LYS A 58 14.78 11.25 3.98
CA LYS A 58 14.70 12.49 3.19
C LYS A 58 15.65 13.57 3.71
N LYS A 59 15.82 13.70 5.03
CA LYS A 59 16.82 14.60 5.61
C LYS A 59 18.24 14.17 5.22
N ALA A 60 18.53 12.87 5.24
CA ALA A 60 19.80 12.32 4.76
C ALA A 60 20.05 12.64 3.28
N GLN A 61 19.03 12.52 2.41
CA GLN A 61 19.12 12.90 0.99
C GLN A 61 19.39 14.40 0.81
N GLN A 62 18.75 15.27 1.59
CA GLN A 62 18.99 16.72 1.54
C GLN A 62 20.44 17.07 1.90
N LEU A 63 21.00 16.38 2.90
CA LEU A 63 22.37 16.61 3.35
C LEU A 63 23.41 16.00 2.40
N LYS A 64 23.13 14.81 1.84
CA LYS A 64 24.02 14.09 0.93
C LYS A 64 23.22 13.48 -0.23
N PRO A 65 22.97 14.25 -1.31
CA PRO A 65 22.17 13.78 -2.45
C PRO A 65 22.78 12.60 -3.22
N SER A 66 24.06 12.29 -3.03
CA SER A 66 24.73 11.15 -3.63
C SER A 66 24.61 9.85 -2.83
N LEU A 67 23.94 9.87 -1.67
CA LEU A 67 23.79 8.70 -0.80
C LEU A 67 22.65 7.80 -1.31
N SER A 68 22.98 6.85 -2.20
CA SER A 68 22.03 5.87 -2.76
C SER A 68 21.22 5.14 -1.69
N LEU A 69 21.87 4.77 -0.57
CA LEU A 69 21.21 4.09 0.55
C LEU A 69 20.06 4.92 1.16
N ALA A 70 20.17 6.25 1.19
CA ALA A 70 19.08 7.10 1.71
C ALA A 70 17.85 7.05 0.80
N PHE A 71 18.04 6.90 -0.52
CA PHE A 71 16.94 6.66 -1.45
C PHE A 71 16.31 5.27 -1.27
N MET A 72 17.13 4.24 -1.02
CA MET A 72 16.65 2.90 -0.67
C MET A 72 15.77 2.94 0.60
N ARG A 73 16.23 3.60 1.66
CA ARG A 73 15.46 3.72 2.92
C ARG A 73 14.17 4.51 2.72
N THR A 74 14.17 5.63 1.96
CA THR A 74 12.93 6.35 1.63
C THR A 74 11.97 5.47 0.84
N GLY A 75 12.45 4.76 -0.18
CA GLY A 75 11.60 3.88 -0.99
C GLY A 75 10.90 2.82 -0.14
N ILE A 76 11.64 2.14 0.74
CA ILE A 76 11.09 1.11 1.64
C ILE A 76 10.05 1.72 2.58
N ALA A 77 10.35 2.86 3.19
CA ALA A 77 9.43 3.55 4.10
C ALA A 77 8.13 3.97 3.39
N GLU A 78 8.23 4.63 2.24
CA GLU A 78 7.07 5.08 1.46
C GLU A 78 6.24 3.90 0.93
N TYR A 79 6.90 2.79 0.56
CA TYR A 79 6.21 1.58 0.12
C TYR A 79 5.31 1.03 1.23
N HIS A 80 5.82 0.94 2.47
CA HIS A 80 5.04 0.48 3.62
C HIS A 80 3.97 1.49 4.06
N LEU A 81 4.08 2.76 3.68
CA LEU A 81 3.03 3.77 3.83
C LEU A 81 1.98 3.73 2.70
N ASN A 82 2.09 2.80 1.74
CA ASN A 82 1.27 2.69 0.53
C ASN A 82 1.42 3.86 -0.47
N ASN A 83 2.48 4.65 -0.34
CA ASN A 83 2.82 5.75 -1.24
C ASN A 83 3.66 5.22 -2.41
N TYR A 84 3.11 4.28 -3.19
CA TYR A 84 3.87 3.51 -4.18
C TYR A 84 4.53 4.34 -5.28
N GLU A 85 3.92 5.46 -5.69
CA GLU A 85 4.52 6.41 -6.65
C GLU A 85 5.77 7.08 -6.07
N SER A 86 5.70 7.53 -4.82
CA SER A 86 6.84 8.13 -4.13
C SER A 86 7.93 7.10 -3.87
N ALA A 87 7.55 5.86 -3.54
CA ALA A 87 8.48 4.76 -3.35
C ALA A 87 9.23 4.44 -4.65
N HIS A 88 8.50 4.28 -5.76
CA HIS A 88 9.07 4.03 -7.10
C HIS A 88 10.06 5.12 -7.52
N ALA A 89 9.68 6.39 -7.33
CA ALA A 89 10.54 7.52 -7.65
C ALA A 89 11.84 7.50 -6.83
N ALA A 90 11.74 7.22 -5.52
CA ALA A 90 12.92 7.10 -4.66
C ALA A 90 13.84 5.95 -5.09
N PHE A 91 13.29 4.75 -5.34
CA PHE A 91 14.10 3.62 -5.80
C PHE A 91 14.76 3.87 -7.16
N THR A 92 14.05 4.51 -8.08
CA THR A 92 14.59 4.88 -9.41
C THR A 92 15.74 5.87 -9.29
N GLN A 93 15.61 6.90 -8.44
CA GLN A 93 16.70 7.84 -8.15
C GLN A 93 17.90 7.13 -7.52
N GLY A 94 17.67 6.26 -6.54
CA GLY A 94 18.73 5.47 -5.90
C GLY A 94 19.47 4.57 -6.89
N HIS A 95 18.74 3.92 -7.81
CA HIS A 95 19.32 3.10 -8.87
C HIS A 95 20.17 3.89 -9.86
N GLN A 96 19.82 5.14 -10.15
CA GLN A 96 20.63 6.02 -10.99
C GLN A 96 21.97 6.41 -10.33
N LEU A 97 22.02 6.40 -8.99
CA LEU A 97 23.25 6.68 -8.23
C LEU A 97 24.11 5.43 -8.03
N ASP A 98 23.47 4.25 -7.92
CA ASP A 98 24.12 2.95 -7.79
C ASP A 98 23.36 1.90 -8.61
N ASP A 99 23.85 1.62 -9.82
CA ASP A 99 23.26 0.67 -10.75
C ASP A 99 23.69 -0.79 -10.50
N SER A 100 24.62 -0.99 -9.56
CA SER A 100 25.17 -2.29 -9.21
C SER A 100 24.27 -3.04 -8.22
N ASP A 101 23.58 -2.31 -7.33
CA ASP A 101 22.64 -2.88 -6.37
C ASP A 101 21.31 -3.26 -7.03
N LYS A 102 21.16 -4.56 -7.31
CA LYS A 102 19.94 -5.15 -7.90
C LYS A 102 18.72 -5.07 -7.00
N THR A 103 18.88 -4.74 -5.71
CA THR A 103 17.77 -4.57 -4.78
C THR A 103 16.84 -3.44 -5.23
N PHE A 104 17.38 -2.40 -5.87
CA PHE A 104 16.55 -1.32 -6.44
C PHE A 104 15.61 -1.83 -7.52
N GLU A 105 16.09 -2.63 -8.47
CA GLU A 105 15.28 -3.18 -9.56
C GLU A 105 14.12 -4.05 -9.02
N VAL A 106 14.38 -4.83 -7.97
CA VAL A 106 13.36 -5.66 -7.31
C VAL A 106 12.26 -4.78 -6.71
N TRP A 107 12.64 -3.71 -6.00
CA TRP A 107 11.68 -2.81 -5.38
C TRP A 107 10.92 -1.95 -6.39
N ILE A 108 11.56 -1.51 -7.48
CA ILE A 108 10.93 -0.78 -8.58
C ILE A 108 9.79 -1.63 -9.17
N LYS A 109 10.09 -2.87 -9.54
CA LYS A 109 9.08 -3.82 -10.05
C LYS A 109 7.94 -4.03 -9.06
N ARG A 110 8.27 -4.19 -7.78
CA ARG A 110 7.25 -4.36 -6.72
C ARG A 110 6.36 -3.13 -6.56
N CYS A 111 6.89 -1.92 -6.76
CA CYS A 111 6.09 -0.69 -6.77
C CYS A 111 5.18 -0.64 -8.00
N GLU A 112 5.70 -0.99 -9.18
CA GLU A 112 4.94 -1.06 -10.43
C GLU A 112 3.77 -2.04 -10.29
N GLU A 113 4.01 -3.26 -9.79
CA GLU A 113 2.97 -4.24 -9.51
C GLU A 113 1.89 -3.71 -8.55
N MET A 114 2.29 -2.99 -7.48
CA MET A 114 1.32 -2.41 -6.53
C MET A 114 0.51 -1.27 -7.15
N MET A 115 1.14 -0.44 -7.98
CA MET A 115 0.47 0.63 -8.71
C MET A 115 -0.46 0.07 -9.79
N GLU A 116 -0.06 -0.98 -10.50
CA GLU A 116 -0.88 -1.70 -11.47
C GLU A 116 -2.05 -2.39 -10.79
N ASN A 117 -1.87 -3.04 -9.64
CA ASN A 117 -2.95 -3.64 -8.87
C ASN A 117 -3.93 -2.57 -8.36
N LYS A 118 -3.43 -1.41 -7.92
CA LYS A 118 -4.29 -0.25 -7.57
C LYS A 118 -4.99 0.32 -8.80
N THR A 119 -4.32 0.33 -9.95
CA THR A 119 -4.87 0.79 -11.21
C THR A 119 -5.84 -0.21 -11.81
N GLN A 120 -5.71 -1.52 -11.61
CA GLN A 120 -6.67 -2.55 -12.03
C GLN A 120 -7.87 -2.60 -11.08
N ASN A 121 -7.66 -2.38 -9.78
CA ASN A 121 -8.76 -2.12 -8.84
C ASN A 121 -9.47 -0.78 -9.12
N ASN A 122 -8.78 0.21 -9.72
CA ASN A 122 -9.37 1.48 -10.17
C ASN A 122 -9.83 1.47 -11.64
N ASN A 123 -9.35 0.55 -12.48
CA ASN A 123 -9.77 0.29 -13.87
C ASN A 123 -10.82 -0.82 -13.87
N VAL A 124 -11.85 -0.62 -13.07
CA VAL A 124 -13.19 -0.79 -13.61
C VAL A 124 -13.41 0.38 -14.58
N ASN A 125 -12.92 0.19 -15.81
CA ASN A 125 -13.18 0.89 -17.08
C ASN A 125 -13.44 2.41 -17.06
N THR A 126 -12.53 3.19 -17.64
CA THR A 126 -12.90 4.43 -18.36
C THR A 126 -12.55 4.31 -19.85
N THR A 127 -13.49 3.73 -20.60
CA THR A 127 -13.84 4.22 -21.94
C THR A 127 -15.18 4.98 -21.79
N PRO A 128 -15.38 6.10 -22.50
CA PRO A 128 -16.51 6.98 -22.22
C PRO A 128 -17.78 6.46 -22.92
N ALA A 129 -18.79 6.00 -22.15
CA ALA A 129 -20.23 6.16 -22.47
C ALA A 129 -21.17 5.32 -21.56
N ALA A 130 -21.16 5.50 -20.25
CA ALA A 130 -22.33 5.19 -19.41
C ALA A 130 -22.24 5.93 -18.06
N PRO A 131 -23.35 6.39 -17.48
CA PRO A 131 -23.33 7.00 -16.16
C PRO A 131 -22.77 6.02 -15.11
N PRO A 132 -21.96 6.49 -14.15
CA PRO A 132 -21.28 5.62 -13.19
C PRO A 132 -22.30 4.83 -12.38
N VAL A 133 -22.12 3.51 -12.33
CA VAL A 133 -22.91 2.61 -11.48
C VAL A 133 -22.62 2.97 -10.03
N LYS A 134 -23.60 3.54 -9.33
CA LYS A 134 -23.47 3.90 -7.92
C LYS A 134 -23.65 2.67 -7.05
N HIS A 135 -22.80 2.50 -6.05
CA HIS A 135 -23.05 1.55 -4.96
C HIS A 135 -22.93 2.23 -3.60
N ASP A 136 -23.58 1.66 -2.61
CA ASP A 136 -23.58 2.11 -1.21
C ASP A 136 -23.47 0.87 -0.31
N TRP A 137 -23.00 1.05 0.91
CA TRP A 137 -22.89 -0.03 1.89
C TRP A 137 -23.25 0.45 3.28
N TYR A 138 -23.82 -0.43 4.08
CA TYR A 138 -24.04 -0.20 5.50
C TYR A 138 -23.90 -1.50 6.27
N GLN A 139 -23.68 -1.38 7.58
CA GLN A 139 -23.45 -2.50 8.48
C GLN A 139 -24.42 -2.42 9.66
N THR A 140 -24.99 -3.56 10.03
CA THR A 140 -25.73 -3.80 11.26
C THR A 140 -24.86 -4.60 12.24
N GLU A 141 -25.38 -4.91 13.43
CA GLU A 141 -24.66 -5.72 14.42
C GLU A 141 -24.29 -7.12 13.90
N SER A 142 -25.03 -7.65 12.92
CA SER A 142 -24.87 -9.03 12.45
C SER A 142 -24.68 -9.15 10.94
N GLN A 143 -24.77 -8.06 10.17
CA GLN A 143 -24.73 -8.13 8.70
C GLN A 143 -24.03 -6.93 8.10
N VAL A 144 -23.30 -7.15 7.00
CA VAL A 144 -22.94 -6.09 6.07
C VAL A 144 -23.91 -6.18 4.89
N ILE A 145 -24.32 -5.04 4.33
CA ILE A 145 -25.19 -5.00 3.17
C ILE A 145 -24.58 -4.03 2.16
N VAL A 146 -24.31 -4.53 0.96
CA VAL A 146 -23.81 -3.73 -0.16
C VAL A 146 -24.88 -3.67 -1.23
N THR A 147 -25.23 -2.46 -1.67
CA THR A 147 -26.24 -2.23 -2.69
C THR A 147 -25.60 -1.61 -3.92
N VAL A 148 -25.73 -2.28 -5.07
CA VAL A 148 -25.29 -1.76 -6.37
C VAL A 148 -26.52 -1.31 -7.17
N MET A 149 -26.59 -0.03 -7.54
CA MET A 149 -27.74 0.58 -8.21
C MET A 149 -27.66 0.37 -9.72
N VAL A 150 -28.19 -0.78 -10.18
CA VAL A 150 -28.29 -1.14 -11.61
C VAL A 150 -29.72 -1.53 -11.94
N LYS A 151 -30.26 -0.96 -13.03
CA LYS A 151 -31.61 -1.28 -13.52
C LYS A 151 -31.58 -2.45 -14.50
N ASN A 152 -32.62 -3.28 -14.48
CA ASN A 152 -32.88 -4.32 -15.50
C ASN A 152 -31.75 -5.35 -15.68
N VAL A 153 -31.12 -5.76 -14.59
CA VAL A 153 -30.09 -6.81 -14.64
C VAL A 153 -30.75 -8.17 -14.94
N PRO A 154 -30.25 -8.95 -15.93
CA PRO A 154 -30.72 -10.30 -16.19
C PRO A 154 -30.52 -11.20 -14.97
N LYS A 155 -31.42 -12.16 -14.73
CA LYS A 155 -31.31 -13.06 -13.57
C LYS A 155 -30.02 -13.89 -13.59
N ASP A 156 -29.55 -14.25 -14.78
CA ASP A 156 -28.32 -15.03 -14.99
C ASP A 156 -27.08 -14.12 -15.18
N GLY A 157 -27.28 -12.80 -15.19
CA GLY A 157 -26.22 -11.81 -15.40
C GLY A 157 -25.51 -11.41 -14.12
N VAL A 158 -25.74 -12.10 -12.99
CA VAL A 158 -25.07 -11.81 -11.72
C VAL A 158 -24.38 -13.06 -11.22
N HIS A 159 -23.07 -12.97 -11.04
CA HIS A 159 -22.27 -14.00 -10.42
C HIS A 159 -21.63 -13.44 -9.16
N VAL A 160 -21.82 -14.10 -8.02
CA VAL A 160 -21.25 -13.67 -6.73
C VAL A 160 -20.55 -14.83 -6.08
N SER A 161 -19.31 -14.61 -5.65
CA SER A 161 -18.53 -15.53 -4.84
C SER A 161 -18.29 -14.90 -3.48
N PHE A 162 -18.69 -15.63 -2.42
CA PHE A 162 -18.41 -15.26 -1.05
C PHE A 162 -17.27 -16.15 -0.53
N MET A 163 -16.24 -15.53 0.06
CA MET A 163 -15.19 -16.19 0.83
C MET A 163 -15.17 -15.61 2.25
N GLU A 164 -14.42 -16.24 3.16
CA GLU A 164 -14.44 -15.84 4.58
C GLU A 164 -14.09 -14.36 4.78
N LYS A 165 -13.13 -13.80 4.04
CA LYS A 165 -12.72 -12.38 4.17
C LYS A 165 -12.75 -11.59 2.88
N GLU A 166 -13.29 -12.19 1.82
CA GLU A 166 -13.25 -11.62 0.48
C GLU A 166 -14.57 -11.91 -0.21
N MET A 167 -14.99 -11.00 -1.09
CA MET A 167 -16.13 -11.20 -1.97
C MET A 167 -15.80 -10.66 -3.35
N SER A 168 -16.27 -11.37 -4.36
CA SER A 168 -16.29 -10.89 -5.74
C SER A 168 -17.71 -10.98 -6.31
N ALA A 169 -18.16 -9.92 -6.96
CA ALA A 169 -19.42 -9.86 -7.65
C ALA A 169 -19.22 -9.32 -9.07
N THR A 170 -19.69 -10.06 -10.06
CA THR A 170 -19.74 -9.66 -11.47
C THR A 170 -21.20 -9.46 -11.87
N ILE A 171 -21.53 -8.24 -12.30
CA ILE A 171 -22.88 -7.83 -12.70
C ILE A 171 -22.85 -7.40 -14.16
N GLN A 172 -23.53 -8.14 -15.01
CA GLN A 172 -23.72 -7.79 -16.41
C GLN A 172 -24.73 -6.65 -16.52
N LEU A 173 -24.26 -5.51 -17.00
CA LEU A 173 -25.06 -4.32 -17.23
C LEU A 173 -25.92 -4.51 -18.49
N PRO A 174 -27.07 -3.82 -18.60
CA PRO A 174 -27.87 -3.82 -19.82
C PRO A 174 -27.13 -3.29 -21.06
N SER A 175 -26.02 -2.55 -20.89
CA SER A 175 -25.14 -2.11 -21.98
C SER A 175 -24.34 -3.25 -22.60
N GLY A 176 -24.29 -4.41 -21.94
CA GLY A 176 -23.45 -5.55 -22.31
C GLY A 176 -22.13 -5.62 -21.54
N ASP A 177 -21.74 -4.54 -20.86
CA ASP A 177 -20.51 -4.49 -20.06
C ASP A 177 -20.67 -5.21 -18.71
N ASN A 178 -19.56 -5.68 -18.15
CA ASN A 178 -19.54 -6.26 -16.82
C ASN A 178 -19.03 -5.25 -15.79
N TYR A 179 -19.81 -5.07 -14.72
CA TYR A 179 -19.39 -4.36 -13.51
C TYR A 179 -18.85 -5.36 -12.50
N ASN A 180 -17.57 -5.22 -12.13
CA ASN A 180 -16.94 -6.08 -11.14
C ASN A 180 -16.75 -5.32 -9.82
N LEU A 181 -17.17 -5.95 -8.72
CA LEU A 181 -17.02 -5.44 -7.37
C LEU A 181 -16.29 -6.48 -6.53
N ASN A 182 -15.08 -6.15 -6.10
CA ASN A 182 -14.28 -6.99 -5.20
C ASN A 182 -14.09 -6.26 -3.88
N LEU A 183 -14.47 -6.89 -2.77
CA LEU A 183 -14.36 -6.31 -1.44
C LEU A 183 -13.52 -7.20 -0.53
N HIS A 184 -12.57 -6.58 0.18
CA HIS A 184 -11.90 -7.18 1.33
C HIS A 184 -12.65 -6.79 2.59
N LEU A 185 -13.08 -7.79 3.35
CA LEU A 185 -13.87 -7.62 4.56
C LEU A 185 -12.94 -7.52 5.77
N LEU A 186 -13.22 -6.54 6.64
CA LEU A 186 -12.46 -6.36 7.88
C LEU A 186 -12.62 -7.54 8.85
N HIS A 187 -13.80 -8.17 8.84
CA HIS A 187 -14.15 -9.31 9.68
C HIS A 187 -14.59 -10.50 8.82
N PRO A 188 -14.34 -11.74 9.27
CA PRO A 188 -14.83 -12.92 8.58
C PRO A 188 -16.36 -12.95 8.47
N VAL A 189 -16.87 -13.42 7.35
CA VAL A 189 -18.28 -13.73 7.11
C VAL A 189 -18.44 -15.23 6.89
N VAL A 190 -19.64 -15.74 7.06
CA VAL A 190 -20.00 -17.13 6.76
C VAL A 190 -20.52 -17.18 5.32
N PRO A 191 -19.73 -17.68 4.35
CA PRO A 191 -20.13 -17.64 2.93
C PRO A 191 -21.46 -18.35 2.66
N GLN A 192 -21.73 -19.42 3.42
CA GLN A 192 -22.93 -20.25 3.32
C GLN A 192 -24.19 -19.52 3.81
N GLN A 193 -24.05 -18.49 4.65
CA GLN A 193 -25.14 -17.66 5.15
C GLN A 193 -25.25 -16.32 4.39
N SER A 194 -24.25 -16.01 3.56
CA SER A 194 -24.26 -14.83 2.70
C SER A 194 -25.13 -15.08 1.47
N SER A 195 -25.78 -14.03 0.97
CA SER A 195 -26.74 -14.15 -0.12
C SER A 195 -26.78 -12.89 -0.98
N PHE A 196 -27.35 -12.99 -2.18
CA PHE A 196 -27.62 -11.83 -3.01
C PHE A 196 -29.06 -11.84 -3.53
N LYS A 197 -29.58 -10.65 -3.82
CA LYS A 197 -30.91 -10.45 -4.38
C LYS A 197 -30.85 -9.45 -5.53
N ILE A 198 -31.34 -9.90 -6.69
CA ILE A 198 -31.52 -9.05 -7.87
C ILE A 198 -32.91 -8.42 -7.79
N LEU A 199 -32.97 -7.09 -7.88
CA LEU A 199 -34.19 -6.29 -7.95
C LEU A 199 -34.20 -5.50 -9.27
N THR A 200 -35.35 -4.92 -9.61
CA THR A 200 -35.52 -4.16 -10.86
C THR A 200 -34.61 -2.93 -10.95
N THR A 201 -34.22 -2.36 -9.81
CA THR A 201 -33.43 -1.12 -9.73
C THR A 201 -32.08 -1.28 -9.03
N LYS A 202 -31.78 -2.46 -8.49
CA LYS A 202 -30.56 -2.71 -7.71
C LYS A 202 -30.24 -4.18 -7.55
N VAL A 203 -28.98 -4.47 -7.24
CA VAL A 203 -28.52 -5.77 -6.72
C VAL A 203 -28.10 -5.55 -5.27
N SER A 204 -28.64 -6.34 -4.34
CA SER A 204 -28.31 -6.31 -2.91
C SER A 204 -27.46 -7.53 -2.57
N LEU A 205 -26.31 -7.32 -1.95
CA LEU A 205 -25.41 -8.34 -1.45
C LEU A 205 -25.45 -8.30 0.07
N ASN A 206 -25.79 -9.41 0.71
CA ASN A 206 -25.96 -9.52 2.15
C ASN A 206 -24.90 -10.48 2.69
N PHE A 207 -24.11 -9.99 3.64
CA PHE A 207 -23.05 -10.73 4.31
C PHE A 207 -23.53 -11.06 5.72
N SER A 208 -23.38 -12.31 6.16
CA SER A 208 -23.72 -12.77 7.52
C SER A 208 -22.54 -13.47 8.14
#